data_AF-D9R5H7-F1
#
_entry.id   AF-D9R5H7-F1
#
_cell.length_a   1.000
_cell.length_b   1.000
_cell.length_c   1.000
_cell.angle_alpha   90.00
_cell.angle_beta   90.00
_cell.angle_gamma   90.00
#
_symmetry.space_group_name_H-M   'P 1'
#
loop_
_entity.id
_entity.type
_entity.pdbx_description
1 polymer ?
#
loop_
_entity_poly.entity_id
_entity_poly.type
_entity_poly.pdbx_seq_one_letter_code
_entity_poly.pdbx_strand_id
1 'polypeptide(L)'
;MADISQEVQKFRDAVKGEEVRGSMISLAIKVNADGENALAQVAQQVTRIDGIAADATQTLNNANAAIQEANTAIDTANATIIEAQNTLAEGVQQVQQAAGSANLAESWAIGNKGIRPGENSNNSKYFSEQSKADADRAKQEADRAAQYSAVVAPTFHIDWDTMELVQDTQGTGIVFTLDENKVLSFEFVN
;
A
#
# COMPACT_ATOMS: atom_id res chain seq x y z
N MET A 1 -3.56 -51.58 62.84
CA MET A 1 -4.57 -52.26 63.66
C MET A 1 -3.85 -53.15 64.64
N ALA A 2 -3.96 -52.85 65.94
CA ALA A 2 -3.29 -53.61 66.98
C ALA A 2 -3.91 -55.00 67.11
N ASP A 3 -3.07 -56.03 67.17
CA ASP A 3 -3.52 -57.38 67.50
C ASP A 3 -3.81 -57.48 68.99
N ILE A 4 -5.11 -57.61 69.29
CA ILE A 4 -5.67 -57.74 70.64
C ILE A 4 -6.10 -59.17 70.97
N SER A 5 -5.89 -60.14 70.07
CA SER A 5 -6.37 -61.51 70.24
C SER A 5 -5.76 -62.19 71.47
N GLN A 6 -4.50 -61.89 71.81
CA GLN A 6 -3.86 -62.41 73.01
C GLN A 6 -4.44 -61.82 74.31
N GLU A 7 -4.75 -60.52 74.34
CA GLU A 7 -5.35 -59.85 75.50
C GLU A 7 -6.77 -60.34 75.74
N VAL A 8 -7.55 -60.49 74.67
CA VAL A 8 -8.90 -61.05 74.73
C VAL A 8 -8.88 -62.50 75.21
N GLN A 9 -7.93 -63.31 74.75
CA GLN A 9 -7.80 -64.70 75.20
C GLN A 9 -7.38 -64.79 76.68
N LYS A 10 -6.39 -63.99 77.10
CA LYS A 10 -5.98 -63.90 78.51
C LYS A 10 -7.10 -63.42 79.43
N PHE A 11 -7.97 -62.54 78.95
CA PHE A 11 -9.16 -62.10 79.69
C PHE A 11 -10.17 -63.23 79.87
N ARG A 12 -10.40 -64.04 78.83
CA ARG A 12 -11.33 -65.18 78.87
C ARG A 12 -10.85 -66.33 79.77
N ASP A 13 -9.54 -66.54 79.81
CA ASP A 13 -8.93 -67.64 80.58
C ASP A 13 -8.59 -67.25 82.03
N ALA A 14 -8.76 -65.97 82.41
CA ALA A 14 -8.45 -65.47 83.74
C ALA A 14 -9.38 -66.03 84.82
N VAL A 15 -8.80 -66.52 85.92
CA VAL A 15 -9.54 -67.09 87.06
C VAL A 15 -9.53 -66.14 88.27
N LYS A 16 -8.51 -65.27 88.36
CA LYS A 16 -8.37 -64.28 89.43
C LYS A 16 -8.60 -62.86 88.91
N GLY A 17 -9.17 -62.01 89.76
CA GLY A 17 -9.47 -60.61 89.40
C GLY A 17 -8.25 -59.76 89.00
N GLU A 18 -7.04 -60.15 89.43
CA GLU A 18 -5.78 -59.51 89.01
C GLU A 18 -5.43 -59.79 87.54
N GLU A 19 -5.66 -61.01 87.06
CA GLU A 19 -5.40 -61.43 85.67
C GLU A 19 -6.38 -60.76 84.69
N VAL A 20 -7.65 -60.64 85.11
CA VAL A 20 -8.68 -59.86 84.41
C VAL A 20 -8.26 -58.40 84.31
N ARG A 21 -7.75 -57.81 85.41
CA ARG A 21 -7.32 -56.41 85.43
C ARG A 21 -6.11 -56.18 84.52
N GLY A 22 -5.11 -57.06 84.55
CA GLY A 22 -3.92 -56.96 83.72
C GLY A 22 -4.22 -57.09 82.21
N SER A 23 -5.08 -58.04 81.82
CA SER A 23 -5.50 -58.20 80.43
C SER A 23 -6.30 -57.00 79.91
N MET A 24 -7.20 -56.43 80.73
CA MET A 24 -7.95 -55.21 80.37
C MET A 24 -7.05 -53.98 80.25
N ILE A 25 -6.07 -53.81 81.14
CA ILE A 25 -5.09 -52.71 81.06
C ILE A 25 -4.28 -52.85 79.77
N SER A 26 -3.78 -54.05 79.45
CA SER A 26 -3.03 -54.30 78.21
C SER A 26 -3.87 -54.00 76.96
N LEU A 27 -5.13 -54.43 76.95
CA LEU A 27 -6.07 -54.16 75.87
C LEU A 27 -6.28 -52.65 75.67
N ALA A 28 -6.56 -51.92 76.75
CA ALA A 28 -6.77 -50.47 76.70
C ALA A 28 -5.53 -49.73 76.19
N ILE A 29 -4.33 -50.14 76.62
CA ILE A 29 -3.07 -49.56 76.12
C ILE A 29 -2.92 -49.80 74.62
N LYS A 30 -3.13 -51.04 74.14
CA LYS A 30 -3.01 -51.38 72.71
C LYS A 30 -4.02 -50.65 71.84
N VAL A 31 -5.29 -50.59 72.28
CA VAL A 31 -6.35 -49.89 71.55
C VAL A 31 -6.08 -48.39 71.50
N ASN A 32 -5.66 -47.77 72.61
CA ASN A 32 -5.30 -46.36 72.64
C ASN A 32 -4.11 -46.08 71.69
N ALA A 33 -3.07 -46.90 71.73
CA ALA A 33 -1.92 -46.74 70.83
C ALA A 33 -2.30 -46.88 69.35
N ASP A 34 -3.18 -47.81 68.98
CA ASP A 34 -3.66 -47.96 67.60
C ASP A 34 -4.52 -46.75 67.17
N GLY A 35 -5.34 -46.23 68.08
CA GLY A 35 -6.12 -45.00 67.87
C GLY A 35 -5.24 -43.77 67.66
N GLU A 36 -4.20 -43.60 68.48
CA GLU A 36 -3.20 -42.53 68.34
C GLU A 36 -2.45 -42.64 67.00
N ASN A 37 -2.05 -43.86 66.61
CA ASN A 37 -1.41 -44.11 65.32
C ASN A 37 -2.34 -43.80 64.13
N ALA A 38 -3.61 -44.19 64.21
CA ALA A 38 -4.60 -43.89 63.17
C ALA A 38 -4.84 -42.38 63.04
N LEU A 39 -4.97 -41.67 64.16
CA LEU A 39 -5.08 -40.21 64.17
C LEU A 39 -3.84 -39.52 63.58
N ALA A 40 -2.64 -40.01 63.90
CA ALA A 40 -1.40 -39.50 63.33
C ALA A 40 -1.34 -39.70 61.80
N GLN A 41 -1.76 -40.86 61.30
CA GLN A 41 -1.84 -41.12 59.85
C GLN A 41 -2.84 -40.21 59.16
N VAL A 42 -4.04 -40.02 59.74
CA VAL A 42 -5.05 -39.10 59.21
C VAL A 42 -4.54 -37.67 59.20
N ALA A 43 -3.90 -37.20 60.27
CA ALA A 43 -3.32 -35.86 60.34
C ALA A 43 -2.27 -35.64 59.23
N GLN A 44 -1.37 -36.60 59.02
CA GLN A 44 -0.41 -36.55 57.90
C GLN A 44 -1.09 -36.53 56.53
N GLN A 45 -2.20 -37.25 56.38
CA GLN A 45 -2.97 -37.30 55.14
C GLN A 45 -3.67 -35.96 54.85
N VAL A 46 -4.24 -35.32 55.87
CA VAL A 46 -4.81 -33.97 55.78
C VAL A 46 -3.75 -32.96 55.35
N THR A 47 -2.57 -32.96 55.98
CA THR A 47 -1.48 -32.06 55.57
C THR A 47 -1.06 -32.26 54.11
N ARG A 48 -1.05 -33.52 53.62
CA ARG A 48 -0.78 -33.79 52.20
C ARG A 48 -1.89 -33.25 51.29
N ILE A 49 -3.15 -33.41 51.67
CA ILE A 49 -4.30 -32.91 50.91
C ILE A 49 -4.26 -31.38 50.84
N ASP A 50 -3.95 -30.70 51.96
CA ASP A 50 -3.84 -29.24 52.00
C ASP A 50 -2.73 -28.74 51.06
N GLY A 51 -1.58 -29.42 51.03
CA GLY A 51 -0.50 -29.13 50.08
C GLY A 51 -0.93 -29.28 48.62
N ILE A 52 -1.60 -30.40 48.30
CA ILE A 52 -2.14 -30.64 46.95
C ILE A 52 -3.16 -29.57 46.55
N ALA A 53 -4.03 -29.17 47.48
CA ALA A 53 -5.03 -28.14 47.23
C ALA A 53 -4.37 -26.78 46.94
N ALA A 54 -3.34 -26.42 47.71
CA ALA A 54 -2.56 -25.20 47.49
C ALA A 54 -1.86 -25.21 46.12
N ASP A 55 -1.22 -26.32 45.76
CA ASP A 55 -0.56 -26.49 44.45
C ASP A 55 -1.56 -26.41 43.29
N ALA A 56 -2.75 -27.00 43.46
CA ALA A 56 -3.82 -26.92 42.47
C ALA A 56 -4.33 -25.49 42.29
N THR A 57 -4.54 -24.74 43.39
CA THR A 57 -4.90 -23.32 43.33
C THR A 57 -3.82 -22.50 42.62
N GLN A 58 -2.55 -22.72 42.93
CA GLN A 58 -1.45 -22.01 42.28
C GLN A 58 -1.41 -22.31 40.78
N THR A 59 -1.60 -23.57 40.39
CA THR A 59 -1.64 -24.01 38.99
C THR A 59 -2.78 -23.31 38.22
N LEU A 60 -3.97 -23.23 38.83
CA LEU A 60 -5.12 -22.53 38.23
C LEU A 60 -4.86 -21.03 38.07
N ASN A 61 -4.25 -20.39 39.06
CA ASN A 61 -3.90 -18.97 38.97
C ASN A 61 -2.89 -18.70 37.85
N ASN A 62 -1.87 -19.55 37.71
CA ASN A 62 -0.90 -19.45 36.62
C ASN A 62 -1.55 -19.64 35.25
N ALA A 63 -2.45 -20.63 35.12
CA ALA A 63 -3.18 -20.87 33.88
C ALA A 63 -4.09 -19.67 33.51
N ASN A 64 -4.77 -19.09 34.49
CA ASN A 64 -5.59 -17.90 34.27
C ASN A 64 -4.76 -16.68 33.83
N ALA A 65 -3.59 -16.47 34.41
CA ALA A 65 -2.67 -15.42 33.97
C ALA A 65 -2.22 -15.62 32.52
N ALA A 66 -1.82 -16.84 32.15
CA ALA A 66 -1.43 -17.17 30.78
C ALA A 66 -2.58 -16.98 29.77
N ILE A 67 -3.82 -17.31 30.15
CA ILE A 67 -5.01 -17.06 29.31
C ILE A 67 -5.23 -15.56 29.11
N GLN A 68 -5.06 -14.74 30.15
CA GLN A 68 -5.21 -13.29 30.05
C GLN A 68 -4.13 -12.66 29.15
N GLU A 69 -2.89 -13.13 29.26
CA GLU A 69 -1.80 -12.72 28.36
C GLU A 69 -2.10 -13.10 26.91
N ALA A 70 -2.58 -14.32 26.67
CA ALA A 70 -2.95 -14.79 25.34
C ALA A 70 -4.09 -13.97 24.73
N ASN A 71 -5.13 -13.64 25.52
CA ASN A 71 -6.22 -12.77 25.07
C ASN A 71 -5.72 -11.37 24.70
N THR A 72 -4.84 -10.78 25.52
CA THR A 72 -4.23 -9.48 25.23
C THR A 72 -3.41 -9.50 23.93
N ALA A 73 -2.68 -10.59 23.69
CA ALA A 73 -1.93 -10.77 22.45
C ALA A 73 -2.85 -10.91 21.22
N ILE A 74 -3.96 -11.62 21.35
CA ILE A 74 -4.99 -11.74 20.29
C ILE A 74 -5.61 -10.37 19.98
N ASP A 75 -5.97 -9.59 21.00
CA ASP A 75 -6.55 -8.26 20.80
C ASP A 75 -5.57 -7.31 20.09
N THR A 76 -4.30 -7.36 20.49
CA THR A 76 -3.23 -6.60 19.83
C THR A 76 -3.08 -7.02 18.37
N ALA A 77 -3.04 -8.33 18.09
CA ALA A 77 -2.93 -8.85 16.73
C ALA A 77 -4.12 -8.43 15.86
N ASN A 78 -5.34 -8.48 16.41
CA ASN A 78 -6.55 -8.03 15.71
C ASN A 78 -6.49 -6.53 15.38
N ALA A 79 -6.02 -5.69 16.31
CA ALA A 79 -5.84 -4.27 16.06
C ALA A 79 -4.82 -4.02 14.92
N THR A 80 -3.68 -4.72 14.93
CA THR A 80 -2.67 -4.63 13.86
C THR A 80 -3.20 -5.09 12.51
N ILE A 81 -4.02 -6.15 12.47
CA ILE A 81 -4.66 -6.62 11.23
C ILE A 81 -5.58 -5.55 10.65
N ILE A 82 -6.40 -4.91 11.49
CA ILE A 82 -7.31 -3.84 11.08
C ILE A 82 -6.51 -2.64 10.53
N GLU A 83 -5.45 -2.23 11.22
CA GLU A 83 -4.58 -1.15 10.75
C GLU A 83 -3.95 -1.47 9.40
N ALA A 84 -3.40 -2.67 9.23
CA ALA A 84 -2.81 -3.12 7.97
C ALA A 84 -3.83 -3.15 6.81
N GLN A 85 -5.08 -3.56 7.09
CA GLN A 85 -6.17 -3.53 6.11
C GLN A 85 -6.52 -2.10 5.68
N ASN A 86 -6.56 -1.16 6.63
CA ASN A 86 -6.82 0.25 6.34
C ASN A 86 -5.69 0.86 5.49
N THR A 87 -4.43 0.63 5.87
CA THR A 87 -3.27 1.09 5.10
C THR A 87 -3.27 0.51 3.68
N LEU A 88 -3.61 -0.77 3.53
CA LEU A 88 -3.72 -1.39 2.20
C LEU A 88 -4.82 -0.73 1.36
N ALA A 89 -5.99 -0.48 1.95
CA ALA A 89 -7.11 0.17 1.27
C ALA A 89 -6.73 1.59 0.80
N GLU A 90 -6.09 2.38 1.66
CA GLU A 90 -5.57 3.71 1.32
C GLU A 90 -4.52 3.63 0.21
N GLY A 91 -3.57 2.69 0.30
CA GLY A 91 -2.54 2.48 -0.72
C GLY A 91 -3.14 2.15 -2.09
N VAL A 92 -4.16 1.28 -2.14
CA VAL A 92 -4.87 0.96 -3.39
C VAL A 92 -5.56 2.18 -3.98
N GLN A 93 -6.20 3.01 -3.15
CA GLN A 93 -6.83 4.24 -3.62
C GLN A 93 -5.80 5.23 -4.18
N GLN A 94 -4.66 5.41 -3.52
CA GLN A 94 -3.59 6.29 -4.01
C GLN A 94 -3.02 5.82 -5.36
N VAL A 95 -2.81 4.51 -5.53
CA VAL A 95 -2.36 3.94 -6.81
C VAL A 95 -3.38 4.19 -7.92
N GLN A 96 -4.67 4.01 -7.65
CA GLN A 96 -5.73 4.27 -8.62
C GLN A 96 -5.81 5.75 -9.00
N GLN A 97 -5.70 6.65 -8.02
CA GLN A 97 -5.68 8.09 -8.26
C GLN A 97 -4.46 8.50 -9.08
N ALA A 98 -3.26 8.01 -8.74
CA ALA A 98 -2.04 8.29 -9.48
C ALA A 98 -2.11 7.78 -10.93
N ALA A 99 -2.63 6.56 -11.14
CA ALA A 99 -2.86 6.01 -12.48
C ALA A 99 -3.86 6.85 -13.28
N GLY A 100 -4.95 7.30 -12.64
CA GLY A 100 -5.93 8.22 -13.23
C GLY A 100 -5.31 9.56 -13.63
N SER A 101 -4.51 10.16 -12.74
CA SER A 101 -3.80 11.41 -13.02
C SER A 101 -2.78 11.28 -14.15
N ALA A 102 -2.03 10.18 -14.20
CA ALA A 102 -1.08 9.92 -15.29
C ALA A 102 -1.79 9.81 -16.64
N ASN A 103 -2.90 9.05 -16.68
CA ASN A 103 -3.73 8.91 -17.87
C ASN A 103 -4.32 10.26 -18.33
N LEU A 104 -4.79 11.09 -17.39
CA LEU A 104 -5.31 12.42 -17.70
C LEU A 104 -4.22 13.35 -18.21
N ALA A 105 -3.03 13.34 -17.60
CA ALA A 105 -1.88 14.13 -18.04
C ALA A 105 -1.46 13.76 -19.47
N GLU A 106 -1.43 12.46 -19.79
CA GLU A 106 -1.13 11.98 -21.13
C GLU A 106 -2.19 12.41 -22.16
N SER A 107 -3.48 12.35 -21.79
CA SER A 107 -4.59 12.85 -22.63
C SER A 107 -4.45 14.36 -22.95
N TRP A 108 -4.00 15.17 -21.98
CA TRP A 108 -3.73 16.60 -22.21
C TRP A 108 -2.46 16.86 -23.02
N ALA A 109 -1.45 16.00 -22.91
CA ALA A 109 -0.19 16.17 -23.61
C ALA A 109 -0.29 15.75 -25.09
N ILE A 110 -0.82 14.55 -25.35
CA ILE A 110 -0.76 13.90 -26.68
C ILE A 110 -2.12 13.40 -27.21
N GLY A 111 -3.15 13.30 -26.36
CA GLY A 111 -4.45 12.74 -26.74
C GLY A 111 -4.44 11.21 -26.92
N ASN A 112 -5.41 10.68 -27.67
CA ASN A 112 -5.59 9.26 -28.01
C ASN A 112 -5.70 8.27 -26.84
N LYS A 113 -6.22 8.69 -25.70
CA LYS A 113 -6.49 7.82 -24.55
C LYS A 113 -7.96 7.40 -24.43
N GLY A 114 -8.87 8.07 -25.14
CA GLY A 114 -10.31 7.85 -25.08
C GLY A 114 -10.97 8.34 -23.78
N ILE A 115 -10.30 9.19 -22.99
CA ILE A 115 -10.72 9.54 -21.63
C ILE A 115 -11.46 10.88 -21.58
N ARG A 116 -11.15 11.79 -22.51
CA ARG A 116 -11.74 13.13 -22.56
C ARG A 116 -12.32 13.45 -23.95
N PRO A 117 -13.53 14.05 -24.02
CA PRO A 117 -14.09 14.49 -25.28
C PRO A 117 -13.17 15.47 -26.02
N GLY A 118 -12.93 15.21 -27.31
CA GLY A 118 -12.14 16.09 -28.18
C GLY A 118 -10.65 16.15 -27.85
N GLU A 119 -10.10 15.18 -27.11
CA GLU A 119 -8.69 15.23 -26.70
C GLU A 119 -7.69 15.33 -27.87
N ASN A 120 -8.02 14.81 -29.06
CA ASN A 120 -7.12 14.81 -30.22
C ASN A 120 -6.99 16.18 -30.90
N SER A 121 -7.92 17.10 -30.66
CA SER A 121 -7.90 18.48 -31.16
C SER A 121 -7.75 19.50 -30.05
N ASN A 122 -7.55 19.05 -28.82
CA ASN A 122 -7.42 19.88 -27.64
C ASN A 122 -6.35 19.30 -26.71
N ASN A 123 -5.13 19.20 -27.19
CA ASN A 123 -3.96 18.74 -26.44
C ASN A 123 -2.71 19.57 -26.85
N SER A 124 -1.65 19.50 -26.05
CA SER A 124 -0.42 20.27 -26.30
C SER A 124 0.22 19.94 -27.63
N LYS A 125 0.23 18.66 -28.03
CA LYS A 125 0.78 18.22 -29.31
C LYS A 125 0.07 18.87 -30.51
N TYR A 126 -1.26 18.92 -30.50
CA TYR A 126 -2.08 19.51 -31.55
C TYR A 126 -1.76 20.99 -31.76
N PHE A 127 -1.74 21.78 -30.67
CA PHE A 127 -1.42 23.22 -30.78
C PHE A 127 0.04 23.48 -31.17
N SER A 128 0.96 22.60 -30.76
CA SER A 128 2.36 22.66 -31.17
C SER A 128 2.51 22.41 -32.67
N GLU A 129 1.84 21.37 -33.20
CA GLU A 129 1.81 21.05 -34.63
C GLU A 129 1.18 22.18 -35.45
N GLN A 130 0.07 22.77 -34.97
CA GLN A 130 -0.56 23.92 -35.60
C GLN A 130 0.39 25.12 -35.66
N SER A 131 1.05 25.44 -34.53
CA SER A 131 1.99 26.56 -34.46
C SER A 131 3.19 26.37 -35.39
N LYS A 132 3.69 25.14 -35.52
CA LYS A 132 4.74 24.78 -36.50
C LYS A 132 4.26 25.04 -37.93
N ALA A 133 3.08 24.55 -38.28
CA ALA A 133 2.53 24.74 -39.62
C ALA A 133 2.31 26.22 -39.95
N ASP A 134 1.87 27.02 -38.98
CA ASP A 134 1.66 28.45 -39.14
C ASP A 134 2.99 29.20 -39.32
N ALA A 135 4.02 28.83 -38.56
CA ALA A 135 5.37 29.38 -38.72
C ALA A 135 5.98 29.02 -40.09
N ASP A 136 5.79 27.79 -40.56
CA ASP A 136 6.25 27.35 -41.87
C ASP A 136 5.56 28.15 -43.00
N ARG A 137 4.26 28.43 -42.88
CA ARG A 137 3.53 29.30 -43.83
C ARG A 137 4.02 30.74 -43.78
N ALA A 138 4.21 31.30 -42.59
CA ALA A 138 4.72 32.66 -42.42
C ALA A 138 6.10 32.83 -43.05
N LYS A 139 6.98 31.82 -42.91
CA LYS A 139 8.28 31.80 -43.58
C LYS A 139 8.13 31.81 -45.11
N GLN A 140 7.27 30.95 -45.67
CA GLN A 140 7.05 30.91 -47.12
C GLN A 140 6.53 32.24 -47.68
N GLU A 141 5.62 32.90 -46.97
CA GLU A 141 5.10 34.20 -47.38
C GLU A 141 6.15 35.32 -47.22
N ALA A 142 6.99 35.26 -46.17
CA ALA A 142 8.11 36.17 -46.03
C ALA A 142 9.15 35.98 -47.15
N ASP A 143 9.47 34.73 -47.52
CA ASP A 143 10.38 34.41 -48.61
C ASP A 143 9.82 34.94 -49.96
N ARG A 144 8.51 34.79 -50.20
CA ARG A 144 7.83 35.38 -51.37
C ARG A 144 7.88 36.91 -51.36
N ALA A 145 7.57 37.54 -50.23
CA ALA A 145 7.62 38.99 -50.11
C ALA A 145 9.04 39.53 -50.34
N ALA A 146 10.07 38.83 -49.85
CA ALA A 146 11.47 39.17 -50.09
C ALA A 146 11.80 39.13 -51.60
N GLN A 147 11.38 38.08 -52.32
CA GLN A 147 11.55 37.97 -53.77
C GLN A 147 10.93 39.16 -54.52
N TYR A 148 9.68 39.52 -54.22
CA TYR A 148 9.03 40.65 -54.88
C TYR A 148 9.60 42.01 -54.44
N SER A 149 10.09 42.15 -53.20
CA SER A 149 10.68 43.40 -52.73
C SER A 149 11.98 43.77 -53.45
N ALA A 150 12.68 42.79 -54.02
CA ALA A 150 13.90 43.00 -54.80
C ALA A 150 13.63 43.50 -56.22
N VAL A 151 12.35 43.52 -56.64
CA VAL A 151 11.94 43.96 -57.97
C VAL A 151 11.81 45.49 -58.01
N VAL A 152 12.57 46.12 -58.89
CA VAL A 152 12.43 47.55 -59.22
C VAL A 152 11.98 47.63 -60.67
N ALA A 153 10.78 48.16 -60.92
CA ALA A 153 10.27 48.28 -62.29
C ALA A 153 11.02 49.38 -63.06
N PRO A 154 11.43 49.13 -64.31
CA PRO A 154 11.96 50.17 -65.19
C PRO A 154 10.85 51.14 -65.60
N THR A 155 11.22 52.37 -65.90
CA THR A 155 10.34 53.38 -66.48
C THR A 155 10.61 53.50 -67.97
N PHE A 156 9.55 53.66 -68.75
CA PHE A 156 9.62 53.86 -70.19
C PHE A 156 8.85 55.11 -70.59
N HIS A 157 9.29 55.73 -71.68
CA HIS A 157 8.52 56.75 -72.39
C HIS A 157 8.56 56.51 -73.90
N ILE A 158 7.62 57.14 -74.60
CA ILE A 158 7.64 57.21 -76.07
C ILE A 158 8.27 58.55 -76.44
N ASP A 159 9.35 58.51 -77.20
CA ASP A 159 9.88 59.70 -77.86
C ASP A 159 9.00 60.02 -79.07
N TRP A 160 8.34 61.18 -79.04
CA TRP A 160 7.37 61.60 -80.06
C TRP A 160 8.03 62.09 -81.37
N ASP A 161 9.32 62.37 -81.37
CA ASP A 161 10.04 62.78 -82.57
C ASP A 161 10.49 61.56 -83.39
N THR A 162 10.95 60.52 -82.72
CA THR A 162 11.46 59.28 -83.34
C THR A 162 10.42 58.16 -83.37
N MET A 163 9.33 58.28 -82.60
CA MET A 163 8.33 57.23 -82.35
C MET A 163 8.91 55.94 -81.76
N GLU A 164 10.06 56.04 -81.07
CA GLU A 164 10.72 54.92 -80.39
C GLU A 164 10.29 54.81 -78.92
N LEU A 165 10.21 53.58 -78.41
CA LEU A 165 10.05 53.31 -76.98
C LEU A 165 11.41 53.35 -76.30
N VAL A 166 11.62 54.30 -75.41
CA VAL A 166 12.89 54.51 -74.68
C VAL A 166 12.74 54.04 -73.25
N GLN A 167 13.73 53.29 -72.76
CA GLN A 167 13.85 52.87 -71.37
C GLN A 167 14.69 53.89 -70.59
N ASP A 168 14.09 54.59 -69.63
CA ASP A 168 14.75 55.64 -68.85
C ASP A 168 15.58 55.09 -67.69
N THR A 169 15.11 54.00 -67.07
CA THR A 169 15.75 53.39 -65.91
C THR A 169 15.88 51.89 -66.10
N GLN A 170 17.02 51.32 -65.68
CA GLN A 170 17.16 49.88 -65.63
C GLN A 170 16.45 49.34 -64.39
N GLY A 171 15.48 48.45 -64.61
CA GLY A 171 14.84 47.71 -63.53
C GLY A 171 15.78 46.66 -62.95
N THR A 172 15.49 46.19 -61.74
CA THR A 172 16.17 45.06 -61.10
C THR A 172 15.16 43.94 -60.86
N GLY A 173 15.56 42.68 -61.05
CA GLY A 173 14.67 41.53 -60.88
C GLY A 173 13.62 41.30 -61.98
N ILE A 174 13.55 42.19 -62.99
CA ILE A 174 12.77 41.98 -64.22
C ILE A 174 13.64 42.36 -65.42
N VAL A 175 13.62 41.51 -66.44
CA VAL A 175 14.20 41.81 -67.76
C VAL A 175 13.07 41.96 -68.77
N PHE A 176 13.14 43.02 -69.57
CA PHE A 176 12.25 43.25 -70.69
C PHE A 176 12.96 42.86 -71.99
N THR A 177 12.26 42.17 -72.87
CA THR A 177 12.76 41.75 -74.19
C THR A 177 11.79 42.19 -75.27
N LEU A 178 12.34 42.66 -76.40
CA LEU A 178 11.57 43.01 -77.58
C LEU A 178 11.92 42.02 -78.69
N ASP A 179 10.93 41.27 -79.17
CA ASP A 179 11.15 40.29 -80.23
C ASP A 179 11.16 40.93 -81.64
N GLU A 180 11.43 40.11 -82.67
CA GLU A 180 11.46 40.54 -84.07
C GLU A 180 10.11 41.07 -84.57
N ASN A 181 9.00 40.64 -83.94
CA ASN A 181 7.63 41.07 -84.24
C ASN A 181 7.21 42.32 -83.45
N LYS A 182 8.14 42.95 -82.72
CA LYS A 182 7.89 44.13 -81.88
C LYS A 182 6.93 43.88 -80.70
N VAL A 183 6.89 42.65 -80.20
CA VAL A 183 6.17 42.30 -78.96
C VAL A 183 7.10 42.51 -77.77
N LEU A 184 6.74 43.44 -76.89
CA LEU A 184 7.44 43.65 -75.63
C LEU A 184 6.98 42.60 -74.61
N SER A 185 7.92 41.80 -74.13
CA SER A 185 7.70 40.78 -73.09
C SER A 185 8.55 41.11 -71.86
N PHE A 186 8.15 40.58 -70.71
CA PHE A 186 8.93 40.69 -69.49
C PHE A 186 9.04 39.34 -68.80
N GLU A 187 10.17 39.10 -68.15
CA GLU A 187 10.42 37.91 -67.33
C GLU A 187 11.04 38.34 -65.99
N PHE A 188 10.60 37.71 -64.90
CA PHE A 188 11.25 37.87 -63.60
C PHE A 188 12.58 37.13 -63.61
N VAL A 189 13.63 37.80 -63.15
CA VAL A 189 14.95 37.19 -62.99
C VAL A 189 15.06 36.75 -61.54
N ASN A 190 15.04 35.43 -61.32
CA ASN A 190 15.28 34.81 -60.00
C ASN A 190 16.76 34.90 -59.60
#